data_AF-A0A2R7P5R0-F1
#
_entry.id   AF-A0A2R7P5R0-F1
#
_cell.length_a   1.000
_cell.length_b   1.000
_cell.length_c   1.000
_cell.angle_alpha   90.00
_cell.angle_beta   90.00
_cell.angle_gamma   90.00
#
_symmetry.space_group_name_H-M   'P 1'
#
loop_
_entity.id
_entity.type
_entity.pdbx_description
1 polymer ?
#
loop_
_entity_poly.entity_id
_entity_poly.type
_entity_poly.pdbx_seq_one_letter_code
_entity_poly.pdbx_strand_id
1 'polypeptide(L)'
;MQPSPVTPSIAPITPHAPSQRHTLLFWTLGALACVVAWDAAGQDLAFAQVFGSSNGFPMRDQWFFVQVLHEGARRLGWQLVLLLALSVWWPRGFLRKLDASERLQMAVSALLSLAVVSITKNLSATSCPWDLAQFGGVARHVSHWALGVLDGGSGRCFPAGHASAGFAFLGGYFALRHKLPSAARWWLAGALLAGFVLGAAQQVRGAHFMSHTLWTGWLCWVTGWLCDLAATALRPRFPHFASTTTPPDSSHA
;
A
#
# COMPACT_ATOMS: atom_id res chain seq x y z
N MET A 1 39.57 51.40 -13.09
CA MET A 1 38.24 50.76 -12.96
C MET A 1 38.45 49.40 -12.30
N GLN A 2 38.10 49.26 -11.02
CA GLN A 2 38.12 47.96 -10.34
C GLN A 2 36.80 47.22 -10.62
N PRO A 3 36.83 45.91 -10.91
CA PRO A 3 35.60 45.13 -11.02
C PRO A 3 35.02 44.88 -9.62
N SER A 4 33.73 45.16 -9.45
CA SER A 4 32.99 44.88 -8.22
C SER A 4 32.81 43.36 -8.04
N PRO A 5 32.88 42.84 -6.80
CA PRO A 5 32.66 41.43 -6.53
C PRO A 5 31.18 41.07 -6.69
N VAL A 6 30.88 40.03 -7.48
CA VAL A 6 29.55 39.45 -7.61
C VAL A 6 29.29 38.57 -6.38
N THR A 7 28.38 38.98 -5.52
CA THR A 7 27.87 38.16 -4.43
C THR A 7 26.99 37.03 -5.00
N PRO A 8 27.20 35.76 -4.62
CA PRO A 8 26.32 34.67 -5.04
C PRO A 8 24.94 34.85 -4.40
N SER A 9 23.91 34.97 -5.23
CA SER A 9 22.52 34.99 -4.81
C SER A 9 22.15 33.61 -4.23
N ILE A 10 21.98 33.54 -2.92
CA ILE A 10 21.43 32.36 -2.26
C ILE A 10 19.95 32.30 -2.62
N ALA A 11 19.57 31.39 -3.51
CA ALA A 11 18.17 31.16 -3.85
C ALA A 11 17.39 30.74 -2.58
N PRO A 12 16.23 31.36 -2.30
CA PRO A 12 15.44 31.00 -1.14
C PRO A 12 14.91 29.57 -1.27
N ILE A 13 15.15 28.77 -0.25
CA ILE A 13 14.54 27.45 -0.07
C ILE A 13 13.04 27.68 0.05
N THR A 14 12.26 27.35 -0.99
CA THR A 14 10.81 27.47 -0.92
C THR A 14 10.27 26.36 0.00
N PRO A 15 9.62 26.71 1.13
CA PRO A 15 8.97 25.71 1.95
C PRO A 15 7.86 25.05 1.13
N HIS A 16 7.84 23.71 1.07
CA HIS A 16 6.78 22.95 0.41
C HIS A 16 5.40 23.44 0.88
N ALA A 17 4.56 23.85 -0.07
CA ALA A 17 3.32 24.58 0.17
C ALA A 17 2.33 23.81 1.07
N PRO A 18 1.78 24.41 2.14
CA PRO A 18 0.81 23.79 3.06
C PRO A 18 -0.46 23.26 2.37
N SER A 19 -0.79 23.75 1.17
CA SER A 19 -1.95 23.32 0.38
C SER A 19 -1.94 21.82 0.06
N GLN A 20 -0.78 21.23 -0.29
CA GLN A 20 -0.72 19.81 -0.66
C GLN A 20 -0.97 18.87 0.53
N ARG A 21 -0.57 19.27 1.74
CA ARG A 21 -0.82 18.46 2.95
C ARG A 21 -2.30 18.43 3.28
N HIS A 22 -2.98 19.56 3.16
CA HIS A 22 -4.43 19.63 3.37
C HIS A 22 -5.19 18.82 2.32
N THR A 23 -4.76 18.84 1.05
CA THR A 23 -5.34 17.99 0.01
C THR A 23 -5.17 16.50 0.31
N LEU A 24 -3.97 16.05 0.72
CA LEU A 24 -3.74 14.65 1.10
C LEU A 24 -4.57 14.23 2.31
N LEU A 25 -4.67 15.11 3.32
CA LEU A 25 -5.52 14.86 4.49
C LEU A 25 -6.98 14.72 4.09
N PHE A 26 -7.49 15.64 3.26
CA PHE A 26 -8.86 15.60 2.74
C PHE A 26 -9.17 14.27 2.04
N TRP A 27 -8.30 13.83 1.12
CA TRP A 27 -8.48 12.54 0.44
C TRP A 27 -8.36 11.35 1.38
N THR A 28 -7.47 11.41 2.37
CA THR A 28 -7.28 10.32 3.35
C THR A 28 -8.52 10.16 4.24
N LEU A 29 -9.10 11.29 4.70
CA LEU A 29 -10.31 11.29 5.51
C LEU A 29 -11.55 10.94 4.67
N GLY A 30 -11.62 11.41 3.42
CA GLY A 30 -12.67 11.03 2.48
C GLY A 30 -12.65 9.52 2.20
N ALA A 31 -11.48 8.95 1.92
CA ALA A 31 -11.31 7.51 1.76
C ALA A 31 -11.72 6.75 3.02
N LEU A 32 -11.29 7.19 4.21
CA LEU A 32 -11.71 6.59 5.48
C LEU A 32 -13.24 6.61 5.62
N ALA A 33 -13.88 7.74 5.35
CA ALA A 33 -15.33 7.87 5.43
C ALA A 33 -16.03 6.90 4.47
N CYS A 34 -15.51 6.71 3.25
CA CYS A 34 -16.05 5.71 2.32
C CYS A 34 -15.89 4.27 2.86
N VAL A 35 -14.73 3.92 3.43
CA VAL A 35 -14.52 2.57 4.00
C VAL A 35 -15.45 2.34 5.20
N VAL A 36 -15.60 3.33 6.09
CA VAL A 36 -16.51 3.24 7.24
C VAL A 36 -17.97 3.17 6.79
N ALA A 37 -18.36 3.94 5.76
CA ALA A 37 -19.71 3.89 5.21
C ALA A 37 -20.04 2.52 4.60
N TRP A 38 -19.07 1.87 3.94
CA TRP A 38 -19.22 0.50 3.44
C TRP A 38 -19.51 -0.49 4.58
N ASP A 39 -18.70 -0.44 5.65
CA ASP A 39 -18.88 -1.27 6.85
C ASP A 39 -20.23 -1.03 7.51
N ALA A 40 -20.58 0.24 7.75
CA ALA A 40 -21.81 0.63 8.43
C ALA A 40 -23.07 0.25 7.64
N ALA A 41 -22.98 0.23 6.31
CA ALA A 41 -24.05 -0.20 5.43
C ALA A 41 -24.19 -1.73 5.30
N GLY A 42 -23.35 -2.52 6.00
CA GLY A 42 -23.45 -3.99 6.03
C GLY A 42 -23.23 -4.67 4.67
N GLN A 43 -22.50 -4.02 3.75
CA GLN A 43 -22.39 -4.45 2.34
C GLN A 43 -21.57 -5.74 2.14
N ASP A 44 -20.77 -6.13 3.12
CA ASP A 44 -19.91 -7.30 3.05
C ASP A 44 -20.67 -8.60 2.78
N LEU A 45 -21.76 -8.83 3.52
CA LEU A 45 -22.57 -10.03 3.35
C LEU A 45 -23.29 -10.04 2.00
N ALA A 46 -23.89 -8.91 1.62
CA ALA A 46 -24.58 -8.78 0.34
C ALA A 46 -23.62 -9.05 -0.84
N PHE A 47 -22.41 -8.51 -0.77
CA PHE A 47 -21.42 -8.71 -1.83
C PHE A 47 -20.81 -10.11 -1.83
N ALA A 48 -20.68 -10.76 -0.67
CA ALA A 48 -20.25 -12.16 -0.59
C ALA A 48 -21.29 -13.14 -1.15
N GLN A 49 -22.59 -12.86 -0.97
CA GLN A 49 -23.69 -13.68 -1.51
C GLN A 49 -23.76 -13.69 -3.05
N VAL A 50 -23.16 -12.70 -3.72
CA VAL A 50 -23.03 -12.73 -5.20
C VAL A 50 -22.18 -13.90 -5.68
N PHE A 51 -21.21 -14.34 -4.87
CA PHE A 51 -20.24 -15.38 -5.24
C PHE A 51 -20.36 -16.67 -4.41
N GLY A 52 -21.06 -16.61 -3.27
CA GLY A 52 -21.23 -17.72 -2.35
C GLY A 52 -22.69 -18.07 -2.11
N SER A 53 -22.93 -19.33 -1.76
CA SER A 53 -24.25 -19.86 -1.36
C SER A 53 -24.13 -20.71 -0.10
N SER A 54 -25.22 -21.31 0.38
CA SER A 54 -25.16 -22.29 1.48
C SER A 54 -24.26 -23.50 1.20
N ASN A 55 -23.95 -23.77 -0.08
CA ASN A 55 -23.00 -24.81 -0.50
C ASN A 55 -21.54 -24.31 -0.56
N GLY A 56 -21.28 -23.07 -0.12
CA GLY A 56 -19.98 -22.42 -0.18
C GLY A 56 -19.75 -21.60 -1.45
N PHE A 57 -18.47 -21.35 -1.75
CA PHE A 57 -18.00 -20.52 -2.86
C PHE A 57 -17.51 -21.43 -4.00
N PRO A 58 -18.20 -21.47 -5.15
CA PRO A 58 -17.82 -22.36 -6.26
C PRO A 58 -16.41 -22.12 -6.80
N MET A 59 -15.91 -20.88 -6.68
CA MET A 59 -14.59 -20.48 -7.18
C MET A 59 -13.47 -20.61 -6.14
N ARG A 60 -13.75 -21.15 -4.94
CA ARG A 60 -12.79 -21.26 -3.83
C ARG A 60 -11.46 -21.90 -4.24
N ASP A 61 -11.55 -23.03 -4.94
CA ASP A 61 -10.43 -23.89 -5.31
C ASP A 61 -10.10 -23.87 -6.80
N GLN A 62 -10.71 -22.94 -7.55
CA GLN A 62 -10.49 -22.83 -8.98
C GLN A 62 -9.04 -22.41 -9.27
N TRP A 63 -8.38 -23.12 -10.19
CA TRP A 63 -6.94 -23.03 -10.43
C TRP A 63 -6.41 -21.61 -10.62
N PHE A 64 -7.10 -20.78 -11.40
CA PHE A 64 -6.65 -19.42 -11.71
C PHE A 64 -6.64 -18.54 -10.45
N PHE A 65 -7.71 -18.64 -9.65
CA PHE A 65 -7.82 -17.89 -8.40
C PHE A 65 -6.78 -18.32 -7.35
N VAL A 66 -6.44 -19.61 -7.30
CA VAL A 66 -5.46 -20.16 -6.34
C VAL A 66 -4.02 -20.00 -6.81
N GLN A 67 -3.69 -20.48 -8.01
CA GLN A 67 -2.30 -20.56 -8.45
C GLN A 67 -1.79 -19.23 -9.02
N VAL A 68 -2.63 -18.50 -9.76
CA VAL A 68 -2.23 -17.24 -10.39
C VAL A 68 -2.46 -16.07 -9.44
N LEU A 69 -3.71 -15.85 -9.03
CA LEU A 69 -4.09 -14.64 -8.27
C LEU A 69 -3.81 -14.74 -6.77
N HIS A 70 -3.51 -15.91 -6.23
CA HIS A 70 -3.15 -16.07 -4.81
C HIS A 70 -1.66 -16.40 -4.64
N GLU A 71 -1.20 -17.57 -5.09
CA GLU A 71 0.19 -17.99 -4.92
C GLU A 71 1.17 -17.23 -5.83
N GLY A 72 0.85 -17.10 -7.12
CA GLY A 72 1.67 -16.36 -8.07
C GLY A 72 1.82 -14.90 -7.68
N ALA A 73 0.71 -14.24 -7.36
CA ALA A 73 0.68 -12.86 -6.90
C ALA A 73 1.51 -12.65 -5.60
N ARG A 74 1.42 -13.57 -4.64
CA ARG A 74 2.22 -13.52 -3.41
C ARG A 74 3.72 -13.59 -3.70
N ARG A 75 4.14 -14.52 -4.56
CA ARG A 75 5.55 -14.66 -4.95
C ARG A 75 6.06 -13.42 -5.68
N LEU A 76 5.27 -12.92 -6.63
CA LEU A 76 5.59 -11.71 -7.38
C LEU A 76 5.71 -10.50 -6.45
N GLY A 77 4.79 -10.32 -5.50
CA GLY A 77 4.85 -9.24 -4.50
C GLY A 77 6.17 -9.24 -3.72
N TRP A 78 6.60 -10.40 -3.21
CA TRP A 78 7.88 -10.53 -2.52
C TRP A 78 9.09 -10.28 -3.42
N GLN A 79 9.05 -10.73 -4.67
CA GLN A 79 10.10 -10.43 -5.66
C GLN A 79 10.20 -8.92 -5.91
N LEU A 80 9.06 -8.23 -6.06
CA LEU A 80 9.03 -6.78 -6.27
C LEU A 80 9.54 -6.00 -5.04
N VAL A 81 9.20 -6.43 -3.83
CA VAL A 81 9.75 -5.87 -2.58
C VAL A 81 11.27 -6.04 -2.53
N LEU A 82 11.77 -7.24 -2.86
CA LEU A 82 13.21 -7.50 -2.91
C LEU A 82 13.89 -6.61 -3.96
N LEU A 83 13.32 -6.48 -5.16
CA LEU A 83 13.85 -5.62 -6.22
C LEU A 83 13.86 -4.15 -5.80
N LEU A 84 12.84 -3.66 -5.11
CA LEU A 84 12.83 -2.31 -4.55
C LEU A 84 13.92 -2.11 -3.50
N ALA A 85 14.11 -3.07 -2.60
CA ALA A 85 15.18 -3.02 -1.60
C ALA A 85 16.57 -3.00 -2.27
N LEU A 86 16.82 -3.88 -3.23
CA LEU A 86 18.09 -3.91 -3.98
C LEU A 86 18.31 -2.64 -4.82
N SER A 87 17.24 -1.98 -5.26
CA SER A 87 17.33 -0.74 -6.04
C SER A 87 18.00 0.40 -5.28
N VAL A 88 18.05 0.35 -3.94
CA VAL A 88 18.77 1.34 -3.11
C VAL A 88 20.22 1.47 -3.55
N TRP A 89 20.89 0.33 -3.77
CA TRP A 89 22.30 0.25 -4.20
C TRP A 89 22.45 0.09 -5.72
N TRP A 90 21.54 -0.62 -6.37
CA TRP A 90 21.62 -0.93 -7.80
C TRP A 90 20.39 -0.43 -8.58
N PRO A 91 20.18 0.90 -8.71
CA PRO A 91 19.03 1.44 -9.40
C PRO A 91 19.08 1.18 -10.92
N ARG A 92 17.93 0.82 -11.49
CA ARG A 92 17.73 0.63 -12.94
C ARG A 92 16.58 1.48 -13.47
N GLY A 93 16.60 1.78 -14.76
CA GLY A 93 15.54 2.53 -15.44
C GLY A 93 15.24 3.87 -14.77
N PHE A 94 13.95 4.17 -14.56
CA PHE A 94 13.52 5.44 -13.98
C PHE A 94 13.93 5.62 -12.50
N LEU A 95 14.22 4.53 -11.76
CA LEU A 95 14.66 4.60 -10.36
C LEU A 95 16.04 5.26 -10.20
N ARG A 96 16.84 5.37 -11.27
CA ARG A 96 18.10 6.14 -11.29
C ARG A 96 17.88 7.64 -11.12
N LYS A 97 16.66 8.13 -11.42
CA LYS A 97 16.29 9.54 -11.24
C LYS A 97 15.89 9.87 -9.79
N LEU A 98 15.88 8.88 -8.90
CA LEU A 98 15.63 9.03 -7.48
C LEU A 98 16.94 8.95 -6.69
N ASP A 99 16.97 9.59 -5.54
CA ASP A 99 18.09 9.46 -4.60
C ASP A 99 17.99 8.13 -3.85
N ALA A 100 19.10 7.70 -3.24
CA ALA A 100 19.12 6.49 -2.41
C ALA A 100 18.07 6.56 -1.28
N SER A 101 17.87 7.74 -0.67
CA SER A 101 16.88 7.96 0.39
C SER A 101 15.43 7.78 -0.07
N GLU A 102 15.11 8.15 -1.32
CA GLU A 102 13.79 7.98 -1.93
C GLU A 102 13.51 6.51 -2.25
N ARG A 103 14.52 5.82 -2.80
CA ARG A 103 14.43 4.36 -3.03
C ARG A 103 14.28 3.60 -1.72
N LEU A 104 14.99 4.02 -0.68
CA LEU A 104 14.86 3.47 0.67
C LEU A 104 13.45 3.71 1.23
N GLN A 105 12.91 4.92 1.07
CA GLN A 105 11.53 5.23 1.45
C GLN A 105 10.52 4.30 0.75
N MET A 106 10.69 4.01 -0.54
CA MET A 106 9.83 3.06 -1.26
C MET A 106 9.88 1.65 -0.63
N ALA A 107 11.09 1.13 -0.37
CA ALA A 107 11.25 -0.20 0.23
C ALA A 107 10.71 -0.28 1.67
N VAL A 108 11.04 0.71 2.50
CA VAL A 108 10.61 0.78 3.90
C VAL A 108 9.09 0.94 4.01
N SER A 109 8.48 1.80 3.20
CA SER A 109 7.02 1.97 3.21
C SER A 109 6.27 0.70 2.80
N ALA A 110 6.79 -0.06 1.83
CA ALA A 110 6.23 -1.35 1.45
C ALA A 110 6.34 -2.38 2.59
N LEU A 111 7.52 -2.52 3.18
CA LEU A 111 7.74 -3.46 4.29
C LEU A 111 6.92 -3.11 5.53
N LEU A 112 6.83 -1.82 5.89
CA LEU A 112 6.00 -1.38 7.01
C LEU A 112 4.52 -1.60 6.73
N SER A 113 4.06 -1.37 5.51
CA SER A 113 2.66 -1.64 5.13
C SER A 113 2.33 -3.13 5.28
N LEU A 114 3.21 -4.02 4.81
CA LEU A 114 3.06 -5.47 4.99
C LEU A 114 3.07 -5.86 6.47
N ALA A 115 3.94 -5.24 7.28
CA ALA A 115 4.02 -5.48 8.71
C ALA A 115 2.73 -5.06 9.42
N VAL A 116 2.21 -3.84 9.16
CA VAL A 116 0.95 -3.34 9.72
C VAL A 116 -0.19 -4.29 9.39
N VAL A 117 -0.38 -4.66 8.12
CA VAL A 117 -1.43 -5.59 7.70
C VAL A 117 -1.28 -6.94 8.38
N SER A 118 -0.07 -7.49 8.43
CA SER A 118 0.20 -8.80 9.05
C SER A 118 -0.08 -8.78 10.55
N ILE A 119 0.35 -7.74 11.27
CA ILE A 119 0.12 -7.59 12.71
C ILE A 119 -1.38 -7.47 12.98
N THR A 120 -2.09 -6.57 12.29
CA THR A 120 -3.54 -6.42 12.46
C THR A 120 -4.27 -7.73 12.17
N LYS A 121 -3.86 -8.46 11.12
CA LYS A 121 -4.43 -9.76 10.77
C LYS A 121 -4.24 -10.80 11.88
N ASN A 122 -3.06 -10.88 12.47
CA ASN A 122 -2.78 -11.84 13.54
C ASN A 122 -3.51 -11.52 14.85
N LEU A 123 -3.88 -10.25 15.07
CA LEU A 123 -4.65 -9.81 16.23
C LEU A 123 -6.17 -9.91 16.03
N SER A 124 -6.65 -10.12 14.80
CA SER A 124 -8.07 -10.18 14.49
C SER A 124 -8.69 -11.54 14.82
N ALA A 125 -9.83 -11.52 15.49
CA ALA A 125 -10.69 -12.68 15.73
C ALA A 125 -11.67 -12.96 14.59
N THR A 126 -11.70 -12.14 13.54
CA THR A 126 -12.66 -12.23 12.43
C THR A 126 -12.33 -13.39 11.51
N SER A 127 -13.29 -14.28 11.29
CA SER A 127 -13.19 -15.42 10.36
C SER A 127 -13.52 -15.02 8.93
N CYS A 128 -13.15 -15.87 7.97
CA CYS A 128 -13.34 -15.60 6.56
C CYS A 128 -14.77 -15.91 6.11
N PRO A 129 -15.24 -15.29 5.00
CA PRO A 129 -16.58 -15.55 4.48
C PRO A 129 -16.87 -17.05 4.27
N TRP A 130 -15.93 -17.82 3.72
CA TRP A 130 -16.09 -19.26 3.51
C TRP A 130 -16.22 -20.09 4.81
N ASP A 131 -15.91 -19.51 5.98
CA ASP A 131 -15.99 -20.18 7.27
C ASP A 131 -17.32 -19.90 7.95
N LEU A 132 -18.13 -18.97 7.41
CA LEU A 132 -19.41 -18.60 7.99
C LEU A 132 -20.49 -19.64 7.70
N ALA A 133 -21.39 -19.85 8.67
CA ALA A 133 -22.49 -20.82 8.60
C ALA A 133 -23.41 -20.58 7.40
N GLN A 134 -23.66 -19.33 7.03
CA GLN A 134 -24.46 -18.99 5.84
C GLN A 134 -23.82 -19.43 4.51
N PHE A 135 -22.52 -19.72 4.52
CA PHE A 135 -21.75 -20.19 3.37
C PHE A 135 -21.27 -21.64 3.55
N GLY A 136 -21.93 -22.42 4.41
CA GLY A 136 -21.61 -23.84 4.63
C GLY A 136 -20.48 -24.09 5.65
N GLY A 137 -20.00 -23.05 6.33
CA GLY A 137 -19.06 -23.16 7.44
C GLY A 137 -19.72 -23.31 8.81
N VAL A 138 -19.02 -22.91 9.87
CA VAL A 138 -19.48 -23.05 11.27
C VAL A 138 -19.47 -21.72 12.05
N ALA A 139 -18.75 -20.71 11.55
CA ALA A 139 -18.61 -19.42 12.22
C ALA A 139 -19.88 -18.57 12.04
N ARG A 140 -20.17 -17.73 13.02
CA ARG A 140 -21.24 -16.72 12.91
C ARG A 140 -20.68 -15.43 12.32
N HIS A 141 -21.49 -14.67 11.59
CA HIS A 141 -21.04 -13.36 11.14
C HIS A 141 -20.94 -12.39 12.34
N VAL A 142 -19.74 -11.84 12.56
CA VAL A 142 -19.44 -10.82 13.58
C VAL A 142 -18.61 -9.74 12.90
N SER A 143 -18.97 -8.47 13.12
CA SER A 143 -18.18 -7.35 12.62
C SER A 143 -16.74 -7.41 13.12
N HIS A 144 -15.76 -7.11 12.27
CA HIS A 144 -14.36 -6.97 12.67
C HIS A 144 -14.10 -5.82 13.66
N TRP A 145 -15.08 -4.95 13.89
CA TRP A 145 -15.04 -3.90 14.92
C TRP A 145 -15.62 -4.35 16.27
N ALA A 146 -16.24 -5.53 16.36
CA ALA A 146 -16.72 -6.10 17.61
C ALA A 146 -15.55 -6.75 18.39
N LEU A 147 -14.64 -5.91 18.89
CA LEU A 147 -13.41 -6.34 19.56
C LEU A 147 -13.72 -7.27 20.74
N GLY A 148 -12.97 -8.38 20.84
CA GLY A 148 -13.13 -9.37 21.90
C GLY A 148 -14.32 -10.34 21.72
N VAL A 149 -15.15 -10.15 20.70
CA VAL A 149 -16.28 -11.03 20.41
C VAL A 149 -15.82 -12.15 19.48
N LEU A 150 -15.87 -13.39 19.98
CA LEU A 150 -15.51 -14.57 19.19
C LEU A 150 -16.66 -15.01 18.27
N ASP A 151 -16.33 -15.36 17.03
CA ASP A 151 -17.28 -15.80 16.02
C ASP A 151 -17.36 -17.34 15.87
N GLY A 152 -16.59 -18.08 16.66
CA GLY A 152 -16.56 -19.54 16.63
C GLY A 152 -15.75 -20.14 15.48
N GLY A 153 -15.06 -19.33 14.67
CA GLY A 153 -14.18 -19.77 13.60
C GLY A 153 -12.68 -19.60 13.90
N SER A 154 -11.87 -19.67 12.85
CA SER A 154 -10.40 -19.65 12.96
C SER A 154 -9.81 -18.25 13.20
N GLY A 155 -10.59 -17.20 12.99
CA GLY A 155 -10.11 -15.82 13.03
C GLY A 155 -9.08 -15.48 11.94
N ARG A 156 -8.34 -14.38 12.17
CA ARG A 156 -7.21 -13.91 11.34
C ARG A 156 -7.56 -13.61 9.88
N CYS A 157 -8.80 -13.24 9.60
CA CYS A 157 -9.23 -12.91 8.25
C CYS A 157 -9.19 -11.41 7.92
N PHE A 158 -9.32 -10.54 8.92
CA PHE A 158 -9.30 -9.09 8.73
C PHE A 158 -7.96 -8.50 9.20
N PRO A 159 -7.30 -7.63 8.41
CA PRO A 159 -7.64 -7.19 7.06
C PRO A 159 -7.14 -8.16 5.97
N ALA A 160 -7.42 -7.86 4.69
CA ALA A 160 -7.09 -8.75 3.57
C ALA A 160 -5.58 -8.77 3.30
N GLY A 161 -4.93 -9.85 3.72
CA GLY A 161 -3.47 -10.04 3.56
C GLY A 161 -3.05 -10.05 2.09
N HIS A 162 -3.77 -10.75 1.21
CA HIS A 162 -3.40 -10.85 -0.19
C HIS A 162 -3.51 -9.54 -0.96
N ALA A 163 -4.48 -8.71 -0.63
CA ALA A 163 -4.60 -7.37 -1.22
C ALA A 163 -3.36 -6.51 -0.92
N SER A 164 -2.69 -6.73 0.21
CA SER A 164 -1.47 -6.00 0.56
C SER A 164 -0.29 -6.29 -0.37
N ALA A 165 -0.29 -7.41 -1.10
CA ALA A 165 0.73 -7.70 -2.11
C ALA A 165 0.70 -6.69 -3.28
N GLY A 166 -0.42 -5.99 -3.50
CA GLY A 166 -0.49 -4.83 -4.40
C GLY A 166 -0.42 -3.50 -3.65
N PHE A 167 -1.25 -3.33 -2.62
CA PHE A 167 -1.39 -2.06 -1.91
C PHE A 167 -0.14 -1.64 -1.11
N ALA A 168 0.75 -2.56 -0.72
CA ALA A 168 2.00 -2.19 -0.03
C ALA A 168 2.85 -1.22 -0.85
N PHE A 169 2.70 -1.21 -2.18
CA PHE A 169 3.43 -0.30 -3.06
C PHE A 169 2.87 1.12 -3.10
N LEU A 170 1.72 1.43 -2.47
CA LEU A 170 1.16 2.79 -2.44
C LEU A 170 2.14 3.82 -1.88
N GLY A 171 3.01 3.42 -0.94
CA GLY A 171 4.11 4.25 -0.42
C GLY A 171 5.03 4.82 -1.50
N GLY A 172 5.20 4.12 -2.63
CA GLY A 172 6.02 4.57 -3.75
C GLY A 172 5.46 5.80 -4.47
N TYR A 173 4.15 6.02 -4.46
CA TYR A 173 3.56 7.27 -4.96
C TYR A 173 4.18 8.48 -4.25
N PHE A 174 4.29 8.40 -2.93
CA PHE A 174 4.81 9.49 -2.12
C PHE A 174 6.29 9.76 -2.39
N ALA A 175 7.11 8.72 -2.51
CA ALA A 175 8.52 8.87 -2.86
C ALA A 175 8.74 9.46 -4.27
N LEU A 176 7.86 9.14 -5.23
CA LEU A 176 7.97 9.56 -6.62
C LEU A 176 7.42 10.97 -6.88
N ARG A 177 6.37 11.40 -6.16
CA ARG A 177 5.54 12.56 -6.56
C ARG A 177 6.30 13.89 -6.66
N HIS A 178 7.41 14.03 -5.94
CA HIS A 178 8.19 15.26 -5.91
C HIS A 178 9.10 15.42 -7.13
N LYS A 179 9.73 14.34 -7.61
CA LYS A 179 10.67 14.37 -8.75
C LYS A 179 10.06 13.87 -10.05
N LEU A 180 9.13 12.92 -9.98
CA LEU A 180 8.57 12.21 -11.12
C LEU A 180 7.04 12.13 -11.03
N PRO A 181 6.31 13.26 -11.05
CA PRO A 181 4.86 13.29 -10.81
C PRO A 181 4.04 12.45 -11.80
N SER A 182 4.45 12.36 -13.07
CA SER A 182 3.80 11.49 -14.05
C SER A 182 4.01 10.00 -13.73
N ALA A 183 5.22 9.60 -13.34
CA ALA A 183 5.49 8.22 -12.93
C ALA A 183 4.76 7.88 -11.62
N ALA A 184 4.67 8.83 -10.68
CA ALA A 184 3.94 8.66 -9.42
C ALA A 184 2.46 8.32 -9.66
N ARG A 185 1.79 9.01 -10.58
CA ARG A 185 0.38 8.74 -10.92
C ARG A 185 0.17 7.34 -11.49
N TRP A 186 1.02 6.91 -12.41
CA TRP A 186 0.97 5.55 -12.97
C TRP A 186 1.30 4.48 -11.94
N TRP A 187 2.27 4.75 -11.06
CA TRP A 187 2.60 3.88 -9.94
C TRP A 187 1.42 3.71 -8.98
N LEU A 188 0.77 4.82 -8.61
CA LEU A 188 -0.42 4.81 -7.75
C LEU A 188 -1.55 4.00 -8.39
N ALA A 189 -1.86 4.27 -9.66
CA ALA A 189 -2.89 3.55 -10.40
C ALA A 189 -2.59 2.05 -10.48
N GLY A 190 -1.33 1.67 -10.76
CA GLY A 190 -0.90 0.28 -10.81
C GLY A 190 -1.01 -0.43 -9.46
N ALA A 191 -0.57 0.21 -8.37
CA ALA A 191 -0.66 -0.35 -7.02
C ALA A 191 -2.12 -0.51 -6.57
N LEU A 192 -2.98 0.48 -6.86
CA LEU A 192 -4.41 0.40 -6.60
C LEU A 192 -5.07 -0.73 -7.39
N LEU A 193 -4.84 -0.78 -8.70
CA LEU A 193 -5.39 -1.82 -9.58
C LEU A 193 -4.95 -3.22 -9.11
N ALA A 194 -3.67 -3.41 -8.83
CA ALA A 194 -3.16 -4.68 -8.32
C ALA A 194 -3.83 -5.07 -7.00
N GLY A 195 -3.89 -4.16 -6.02
CA GLY A 195 -4.52 -4.43 -4.72
C GLY A 195 -6.01 -4.80 -4.86
N PHE A 196 -6.76 -4.08 -5.69
CA PHE A 196 -8.17 -4.37 -5.94
C PHE A 196 -8.40 -5.67 -6.72
N VAL A 197 -7.59 -5.97 -7.74
CA VAL A 197 -7.68 -7.25 -8.47
C VAL A 197 -7.42 -8.43 -7.53
N LEU A 198 -6.39 -8.34 -6.68
CA LEU A 198 -6.08 -9.39 -5.72
C LEU A 198 -7.14 -9.51 -4.64
N GLY A 199 -7.66 -8.40 -4.12
CA GLY A 199 -8.76 -8.38 -3.17
C GLY A 199 -10.06 -8.97 -3.74
N ALA A 200 -10.44 -8.56 -4.95
CA ALA A 200 -11.60 -9.09 -5.65
C ALA A 200 -11.47 -10.59 -5.93
N ALA A 201 -10.26 -11.06 -6.29
CA ALA A 201 -10.00 -12.48 -6.43
C ALA A 201 -10.26 -13.25 -5.13
N GLN A 202 -9.87 -12.69 -3.99
CA GLN A 202 -10.16 -13.29 -2.68
C GLN A 202 -11.63 -13.19 -2.28
N GLN A 203 -12.33 -12.12 -2.66
CA GLN A 203 -13.79 -11.99 -2.48
C GLN A 203 -14.54 -13.09 -3.22
N VAL A 204 -14.21 -13.33 -4.49
CA VAL A 204 -14.84 -14.36 -5.32
C VAL A 204 -14.64 -15.76 -4.73
N ARG A 205 -13.49 -16.01 -4.10
CA ARG A 205 -13.20 -17.27 -3.42
C ARG A 205 -13.88 -17.41 -2.05
N GLY A 206 -14.44 -16.33 -1.49
CA GLY A 206 -14.91 -16.30 -0.11
C GLY A 206 -13.79 -16.20 0.94
N ALA A 207 -12.58 -15.82 0.53
CA ALA A 207 -11.42 -15.73 1.41
C ALA A 207 -11.36 -14.41 2.19
N HIS A 208 -11.98 -13.33 1.70
CA HIS A 208 -12.04 -12.03 2.38
C HIS A 208 -13.30 -11.28 1.96
N PHE A 209 -13.84 -10.44 2.85
CA PHE A 209 -14.85 -9.46 2.48
C PHE A 209 -14.24 -8.26 1.74
N MET A 210 -15.10 -7.45 1.11
CA MET A 210 -14.65 -6.24 0.40
C MET A 210 -14.14 -5.19 1.40
N SER A 211 -14.77 -5.05 2.57
CA SER A 211 -14.25 -4.21 3.66
C SER A 211 -12.81 -4.57 4.02
N HIS A 212 -12.47 -5.86 4.11
CA HIS A 212 -11.13 -6.32 4.44
C HIS A 212 -10.12 -5.80 3.40
N THR A 213 -10.49 -5.76 2.12
CA THR A 213 -9.69 -5.22 1.03
C THR A 213 -9.55 -3.70 1.12
N LEU A 214 -10.67 -2.99 1.35
CA LEU A 214 -10.71 -1.54 1.47
C LEU A 214 -9.86 -1.04 2.66
N TRP A 215 -9.98 -1.68 3.82
CA TRP A 215 -9.16 -1.40 4.99
C TRP A 215 -7.68 -1.68 4.74
N THR A 216 -7.32 -2.77 4.07
CA THR A 216 -5.92 -3.00 3.65
C THR A 216 -5.40 -1.84 2.81
N GLY A 217 -6.15 -1.41 1.80
CA GLY A 217 -5.76 -0.28 0.94
C GLY A 217 -5.56 1.00 1.75
N TRP A 218 -6.50 1.32 2.64
CA TRP A 218 -6.42 2.51 3.50
C TRP A 218 -5.23 2.46 4.47
N LEU A 219 -4.98 1.31 5.12
CA LEU A 219 -3.84 1.10 6.02
C LEU A 219 -2.50 1.26 5.29
N CYS A 220 -2.38 0.68 4.10
CA CYS A 220 -1.17 0.83 3.27
C CYS A 220 -0.98 2.28 2.80
N TRP A 221 -2.05 2.97 2.42
CA TRP A 221 -2.00 4.40 2.06
C TRP A 221 -1.51 5.27 3.21
N VAL A 222 -2.12 5.14 4.40
CA VAL A 222 -1.74 5.90 5.59
C VAL A 222 -0.30 5.58 6.00
N THR A 223 0.10 4.32 5.97
CA THR A 223 1.47 3.91 6.29
C THR A 223 2.48 4.54 5.33
N GLY A 224 2.19 4.51 4.02
CA GLY A 224 3.00 5.18 3.00
C GLY A 224 3.09 6.70 3.21
N TRP A 225 1.98 7.33 3.56
CA TRP A 225 1.94 8.76 3.83
C TRP A 225 2.72 9.14 5.09
N LEU A 226 2.59 8.37 6.17
CA LEU A 226 3.36 8.57 7.41
C LEU A 226 4.87 8.40 7.17
N CYS A 227 5.26 7.39 6.38
CA CYS A 227 6.66 7.21 5.97
C CYS A 227 7.19 8.42 5.23
N ASP A 228 6.37 9.05 4.39
CA ASP A 228 6.73 10.25 3.65
C ASP A 228 6.88 11.49 4.54
N LEU A 229 5.97 11.67 5.51
CA LEU A 229 6.08 12.73 6.51
C LEU A 229 7.35 12.56 7.33
N ALA A 230 7.66 11.33 7.76
CA ALA A 230 8.89 11.01 8.48
C ALA A 230 10.14 11.27 7.61
N ALA A 231 10.15 10.80 6.35
CA ALA A 231 11.25 11.05 5.43
C ALA A 231 11.48 12.55 5.20
N THR A 232 10.40 13.32 4.99
CA THR A 232 10.46 14.78 4.80
C THR A 232 11.02 15.49 6.04
N ALA A 233 10.67 15.03 7.25
CA ALA A 233 11.18 15.57 8.50
C ALA A 233 12.64 15.19 8.78
N LEU A 234 13.11 14.04 8.29
CA LEU A 234 14.45 13.52 8.53
C LEU A 234 15.49 13.96 7.49
N ARG A 235 15.10 14.17 6.22
CA ARG A 235 16.02 14.56 5.14
C ARG A 235 16.88 15.81 5.45
N PRO A 236 16.34 16.91 6.02
CA PRO A 236 17.15 18.07 6.37
C PRO A 236 18.19 17.78 7.47
N ARG A 237 17.95 16.76 8.31
CA ARG A 237 18.81 16.40 9.45
C ARG A 237 19.96 15.47 9.07
N PHE A 238 19.88 14.80 7.91
CA PHE A 238 20.88 13.85 7.43
C PHE A 238 21.27 14.12 5.96
N PRO A 239 21.97 15.23 5.67
CA PRO A 239 22.36 15.61 4.31
C PRO A 239 23.31 14.60 3.63
N HIS A 240 23.99 13.73 4.40
CA HIS A 240 24.92 12.72 3.86
C HIS A 240 24.25 11.66 2.97
N PHE A 241 22.92 11.51 3.00
CA PHE A 241 22.18 10.60 2.11
C PHE A 241 21.59 11.28 0.86
N ALA A 242 21.80 12.60 0.69
CA ALA A 242 21.26 13.36 -0.45
C ALA A 242 22.16 13.34 -1.69
N SER A 243 23.44 12.95 -1.55
CA SER A 243 24.43 13.04 -2.61
C SER A 243 25.12 11.70 -2.85
N THR A 244 24.57 10.89 -3.74
CA THR A 244 25.34 9.83 -4.41
C THR A 244 24.65 9.50 -5.72
N THR A 245 25.01 10.26 -6.75
CA THR A 245 25.65 9.78 -7.99
C THR A 245 25.32 10.74 -9.14
N THR A 246 26.19 11.72 -9.36
CA THR A 246 26.51 12.19 -10.71
C THR A 246 28.00 11.90 -10.87
N PRO A 247 28.43 11.00 -11.77
CA PRO A 247 29.83 10.98 -12.19
C PRO A 247 30.13 12.38 -12.77
N PRO A 248 31.32 12.96 -12.51
CA PRO A 248 31.71 14.16 -13.23
C PRO A 248 31.66 13.87 -14.73
N ASP A 249 31.06 14.80 -15.48
CA ASP A 249 31.24 14.86 -16.93
C ASP A 249 32.74 14.75 -17.21
N SER A 250 33.14 13.67 -17.88
CA SER A 250 34.43 13.64 -18.54
C SER A 250 34.31 14.48 -19.81
N SER A 251 34.38 15.80 -19.66
CA SER A 251 34.77 16.66 -20.77
C SER A 251 36.29 16.56 -20.98
N HIS A 252 36.68 16.56 -22.25
CA HIS A 252 38.05 16.68 -22.80
C HIS A 252 38.88 15.39 -22.99
N ALA A 253 38.74 14.81 -24.19
CA ALA A 253 39.84 14.67 -25.15
C ALA A 253 39.28 14.77 -26.58
#